data_AF-V4Q3V9-F1
#
_entry.id   AF-V4Q3V9-F1
#
_cell.length_a   1.000
_cell.length_b   1.000
_cell.length_c   1.000
_cell.angle_alpha   90.00
_cell.angle_beta   90.00
_cell.angle_gamma   90.00
#
_symmetry.space_group_name_H-M   'P 1'
#
loop_
_entity.id
_entity.type
_entity.pdbx_description
1 polymer ?
#
loop_
_entity_poly.entity_id
_entity_poly.type
_entity_poly.pdbx_seq_one_letter_code
_entity_poly.pdbx_strand_id
1 'polypeptide(L)'
;MVCATDRYDVCVIDTNPNPDIRYAAAMIAADHVLSPIQLNQEAIDGIGALFNHARYGLGKIKATFNPNLNFMGILPNLVEPTPFQRNNFAQIVRHFPQHLLEIQSMPKLFALIQKRSVIAEAQASGQFVADMRKTAARDTWREIKPVLDLIARKLSKEA
;
A
#
# COMPACT_ATOMS: atom_id res chain seq x y z
N MET A 1 -8.15 -6.07 -12.23
CA MET A 1 -8.64 -6.52 -13.55
C MET A 1 -8.73 -8.01 -13.36
N VAL A 2 -9.85 -8.68 -13.65
CA VAL A 2 -9.77 -10.13 -13.89
C VAL A 2 -8.66 -10.28 -14.91
N CYS A 3 -7.52 -10.89 -14.53
CA CYS A 3 -6.40 -11.10 -15.43
C CYS A 3 -6.99 -11.61 -16.73
N ALA A 4 -6.79 -10.90 -17.83
CA ALA A 4 -7.46 -11.20 -19.09
C ALA A 4 -7.00 -12.54 -19.72
N THR A 5 -6.36 -13.43 -18.95
CA THR A 5 -5.93 -14.78 -19.34
C THR A 5 -5.64 -15.64 -18.11
N ASP A 6 -5.83 -16.96 -18.20
CA ASP A 6 -5.33 -18.02 -17.29
C ASP A 6 -3.78 -18.12 -17.22
N ARG A 7 -3.06 -17.01 -17.44
CA ARG A 7 -1.60 -16.96 -17.56
C ARG A 7 -0.90 -16.26 -16.40
N TYR A 8 -1.63 -15.59 -15.52
CA TYR A 8 -1.06 -14.82 -14.42
C TYR A 8 -1.88 -15.02 -13.15
N ASP A 9 -1.19 -15.35 -12.05
CA ASP A 9 -1.82 -15.49 -10.73
C ASP A 9 -2.21 -14.13 -10.13
N VAL A 10 -1.43 -13.08 -10.44
CA VAL A 10 -1.60 -11.73 -9.87
C VAL A 10 -1.34 -10.67 -10.94
N CYS A 11 -2.17 -9.63 -10.96
CA CYS A 11 -1.95 -8.40 -11.72
C CYS A 11 -1.80 -7.21 -10.78
N VAL A 12 -0.70 -6.45 -10.93
CA VAL A 12 -0.46 -5.21 -10.21
C VAL A 12 -0.74 -4.03 -11.13
N ILE A 13 -1.61 -3.13 -10.71
CA ILE A 13 -1.92 -1.89 -11.42
C ILE A 13 -1.32 -0.73 -10.61
N ASP A 14 -0.28 -0.11 -11.15
CA ASP A 14 0.31 1.09 -10.57
C ASP A 14 -0.31 2.34 -11.19
N THR A 15 -0.71 3.30 -10.35
CA THR A 15 -1.46 4.49 -10.77
C THR A 15 -0.77 5.75 -10.32
N ASN A 16 -1.00 6.85 -11.06
CA ASN A 16 -0.67 8.18 -10.56
C ASN A 16 -1.44 8.45 -9.24
N PRO A 17 -0.84 9.14 -8.26
CA PRO A 17 -1.50 9.43 -6.99
C PRO A 17 -2.70 10.39 -7.10
N ASN A 18 -2.82 11.15 -8.19
CA ASN A 18 -3.89 12.11 -8.37
C ASN A 18 -5.21 11.39 -8.74
N PRO A 19 -6.33 11.69 -8.05
CA PRO A 19 -7.64 11.14 -8.39
C PRO A 19 -8.08 11.59 -9.79
N ASP A 20 -7.99 10.68 -10.75
CA ASP A 20 -8.42 10.89 -12.13
C ASP A 20 -9.14 9.64 -12.69
N ILE A 21 -9.44 9.66 -14.00
CA ILE A 21 -10.12 8.54 -14.67
C ILE A 21 -9.29 7.25 -14.69
N ARG A 22 -7.95 7.32 -14.70
CA ARG A 22 -7.07 6.14 -14.70
C ARG A 22 -7.06 5.50 -13.32
N TYR A 23 -6.99 6.33 -12.28
CA TYR A 23 -7.14 5.91 -10.89
C TYR A 23 -8.48 5.20 -10.65
N ALA A 24 -9.59 5.77 -11.16
CA ALA A 24 -10.89 5.13 -11.08
C ALA A 24 -10.97 3.82 -11.88
N ALA A 25 -10.47 3.79 -13.12
CA ALA A 25 -10.47 2.59 -13.96
C ALA A 25 -9.68 1.44 -13.31
N ALA A 26 -8.54 1.74 -12.68
CA ALA A 26 -7.76 0.76 -11.94
C ALA A 26 -8.57 0.10 -10.81
N MET A 27 -9.26 0.90 -9.99
CA MET A 27 -10.10 0.38 -8.90
C MET A 27 -11.35 -0.33 -9.40
N ILE A 28 -11.97 0.13 -10.50
CA ILE A 28 -13.11 -0.56 -11.11
C ILE A 28 -12.68 -1.95 -11.57
N ALA A 29 -11.47 -2.07 -12.13
CA ALA A 29 -10.98 -3.35 -12.61
C ALA A 29 -10.50 -4.24 -11.46
N ALA A 30 -9.88 -3.71 -10.40
CA ALA A 30 -9.16 -4.46 -9.36
C ALA A 30 -10.06 -5.22 -8.39
N ASP A 31 -9.54 -6.33 -7.84
CA ASP A 31 -10.18 -7.06 -6.74
C ASP A 31 -9.81 -6.44 -5.39
N HIS A 32 -8.55 -6.01 -5.26
CA HIS A 32 -8.04 -5.37 -4.05
C HIS A 32 -7.37 -4.02 -4.33
N VAL A 33 -7.44 -3.12 -3.35
CA VAL A 33 -6.71 -1.83 -3.35
C VAL A 33 -5.83 -1.74 -2.11
N LEU A 34 -4.55 -1.48 -2.33
CA LEU A 34 -3.58 -1.12 -1.29
C LEU A 34 -3.19 0.34 -1.50
N SER A 35 -3.16 1.14 -0.43
CA SER A 35 -2.79 2.56 -0.51
C SER A 35 -1.47 2.81 0.23
N PRO A 36 -0.33 2.89 -0.46
CA PRO A 36 0.90 3.40 0.12
C PRO A 36 0.77 4.88 0.48
N ILE A 37 1.16 5.29 1.68
CA ILE A 37 1.15 6.70 2.09
C ILE A 37 2.48 7.11 2.69
N GLN A 38 2.87 8.37 2.52
CA GLN A 38 3.94 8.96 3.30
C GLN A 38 3.36 9.64 4.54
N LEU A 39 4.09 9.62 5.65
CA LEU A 39 3.68 10.21 6.92
C LEU A 39 3.96 11.72 6.98
N ASN A 40 3.53 12.45 5.95
CA ASN A 40 3.65 13.91 5.84
C ASN A 40 2.48 14.62 6.55
N GLN A 41 2.44 15.96 6.50
CA GLN A 41 1.39 16.77 7.15
C GLN A 41 -0.01 16.48 6.59
N GLU A 42 -0.10 16.26 5.29
CA GLU A 42 -1.35 16.05 4.54
C GLU A 42 -1.84 14.60 4.57
N ALA A 43 -1.19 13.71 5.32
CA ALA A 43 -1.48 12.27 5.27
C ALA A 43 -2.91 11.94 5.70
N ILE A 44 -3.42 12.61 6.74
CA ILE A 44 -4.80 12.40 7.23
C ILE A 44 -5.83 12.84 6.20
N ASP A 45 -5.64 14.02 5.61
CA ASP A 45 -6.53 14.57 4.59
C ASP A 45 -6.48 13.73 3.31
N GLY A 46 -5.29 13.25 2.93
CA GLY A 46 -5.11 12.31 1.82
C GLY A 46 -5.87 10.99 2.02
N ILE A 47 -5.85 10.43 3.24
CA ILE A 47 -6.66 9.25 3.58
C ILE A 47 -8.16 9.58 3.49
N GLY A 48 -8.58 10.73 4.01
CA GLY A 48 -9.97 11.18 3.90
C GLY A 48 -10.44 11.28 2.44
N ALA A 49 -9.59 11.86 1.57
CA ALA A 49 -9.86 12.00 0.15
C ALA A 49 -9.91 10.64 -0.56
N LEU A 50 -9.01 9.71 -0.25
CA LEU A 50 -9.02 8.34 -0.78
C LEU A 50 -10.41 7.68 -0.62
N PHE A 51 -11.03 7.80 0.55
CA PHE A 51 -12.34 7.20 0.79
C PHE A 51 -13.49 8.01 0.22
N ASN A 52 -13.45 9.33 0.40
CA ASN A 52 -14.63 10.20 0.30
C ASN A 52 -14.62 11.17 -0.89
N HIS A 53 -13.60 11.13 -1.76
CA HIS A 53 -13.58 11.99 -2.94
C HIS A 53 -14.86 11.80 -3.77
N ALA A 54 -15.56 12.90 -4.09
CA ALA A 54 -16.92 12.86 -4.64
C ALA A 54 -17.06 12.01 -5.91
N ARG A 55 -16.07 12.09 -6.81
CA ARG A 55 -16.07 11.36 -8.09
C ARG A 55 -15.30 10.04 -8.08
N TYR A 56 -14.17 9.99 -7.37
CA TYR A 56 -13.17 8.93 -7.49
C TYR A 56 -12.86 8.25 -6.16
N GLY A 57 -13.56 8.58 -5.08
CA GLY A 57 -13.33 7.98 -3.77
C GLY A 57 -13.66 6.50 -3.79
N LEU A 58 -12.92 5.72 -2.99
CA LEU A 58 -13.10 4.28 -2.88
C LEU A 58 -14.54 3.90 -2.53
N GLY A 59 -15.19 4.66 -1.64
CA GLY A 59 -16.59 4.44 -1.29
C GLY A 59 -17.52 4.63 -2.49
N LYS A 60 -17.28 5.66 -3.32
CA LYS A 60 -18.08 5.93 -4.52
C LYS A 60 -17.90 4.84 -5.56
N ILE A 61 -16.66 4.41 -5.80
CA ILE A 61 -16.34 3.37 -6.78
C ILE A 61 -16.92 2.02 -6.35
N LYS A 62 -16.73 1.63 -5.08
CA LYS A 62 -17.28 0.39 -4.54
C LYS A 62 -18.81 0.36 -4.63
N ALA A 63 -19.48 1.47 -4.26
CA ALA A 63 -20.94 1.54 -4.29
C ALA A 63 -21.56 1.59 -5.70
N THR A 64 -20.83 2.14 -6.69
CA THR A 64 -21.41 2.43 -8.02
C THR A 64 -20.96 1.47 -9.11
N PHE A 65 -19.70 1.01 -9.07
CA PHE A 65 -19.07 0.32 -10.21
C PHE A 65 -18.49 -1.06 -9.85
N ASN A 66 -17.92 -1.23 -8.66
CA ASN A 66 -17.31 -2.50 -8.25
C ASN A 66 -17.63 -2.86 -6.78
N PRO A 67 -18.81 -3.46 -6.51
CA PRO A 67 -19.21 -3.86 -5.16
C PRO A 67 -18.25 -4.83 -4.47
N ASN A 68 -17.51 -5.62 -5.25
CA ASN A 68 -16.56 -6.62 -4.76
C ASN A 68 -15.18 -6.02 -4.41
N LEU A 69 -14.92 -4.75 -4.74
CA LEU A 69 -13.65 -4.09 -4.46
C LEU A 69 -13.29 -4.15 -2.98
N ASN A 70 -12.21 -4.84 -2.63
CA ASN A 70 -11.74 -4.97 -1.27
C ASN A 70 -10.62 -3.97 -0.97
N PHE A 71 -10.80 -3.14 0.07
CA PHE A 71 -9.72 -2.27 0.52
C PHE A 71 -8.79 -3.03 1.46
N MET A 72 -7.60 -3.39 0.95
CA MET A 72 -6.62 -4.17 1.69
C MET A 72 -6.03 -3.40 2.88
N GLY A 73 -5.84 -2.10 2.70
CA GLY A 73 -5.38 -1.20 3.76
C GLY A 73 -4.43 -0.10 3.28
N ILE A 74 -3.99 0.68 4.27
CA ILE A 74 -3.02 1.77 4.18
C ILE A 74 -1.66 1.20 4.60
N LEU A 75 -0.65 1.43 3.77
CA LEU A 75 0.74 1.05 4.05
C LEU A 75 1.62 2.29 4.18
N PRO A 76 2.01 2.70 5.40
CA PRO A 76 3.06 3.68 5.59
C PRO A 76 4.33 3.29 4.81
N ASN A 77 4.79 4.18 3.94
CA ASN A 77 5.91 3.96 3.04
C ASN A 77 6.91 5.12 3.16
N LEU A 78 8.18 4.84 2.85
CA LEU A 78 9.29 5.78 3.01
C LEU A 78 9.38 6.36 4.43
N VAL A 79 9.09 5.54 5.44
CA VAL A 79 9.08 5.97 6.83
C VAL A 79 10.48 6.30 7.32
N GLU A 80 10.63 7.46 7.97
CA GLU A 80 11.85 7.94 8.61
C GLU A 80 11.60 8.09 10.12
N PRO A 81 12.60 7.80 10.98
CA PRO A 81 12.42 7.79 12.44
C PRO A 81 12.44 9.21 13.06
N THR A 82 11.71 10.14 12.47
CA THR A 82 11.62 11.53 12.95
C THR A 82 10.49 11.69 13.97
N PRO A 83 10.59 12.63 14.94
CA PRO A 83 9.50 12.93 15.86
C PRO A 83 8.20 13.30 15.14
N PHE A 84 8.30 14.03 14.03
CA PHE A 84 7.18 14.43 13.19
C PHE A 84 6.43 13.23 12.62
N GLN A 85 7.14 12.31 11.94
CA GLN A 85 6.50 11.11 11.38
C GLN A 85 5.95 10.18 12.47
N ARG A 86 6.62 10.07 13.62
CA ARG A 86 6.09 9.32 14.78
C ARG A 86 4.78 9.91 15.28
N ASN A 87 4.69 11.23 15.42
CA ASN A 87 3.46 11.90 15.83
C ASN A 87 2.35 11.70 14.80
N ASN A 88 2.63 11.92 13.52
CA ASN A 88 1.63 11.74 12.45
C ASN A 88 1.14 10.29 12.37
N PHE A 89 2.04 9.31 12.49
CA PHE A 89 1.66 7.90 12.55
C PHE A 89 0.73 7.62 13.74
N ALA A 90 1.04 8.14 14.93
CA ALA A 90 0.17 7.99 16.10
C ALA A 90 -1.22 8.60 15.85
N GLN A 91 -1.30 9.76 15.16
CA GLN A 91 -2.59 10.35 14.78
C GLN A 91 -3.33 9.45 13.78
N ILE A 92 -2.67 8.91 12.76
CA ILE A 92 -3.30 8.01 11.78
C ILE A 92 -3.82 6.74 12.48
N VAL A 93 -3.04 6.14 13.39
CA VAL A 93 -3.49 4.97 14.17
C VAL A 93 -4.72 5.30 15.01
N ARG A 94 -4.82 6.52 15.57
CA ARG A 94 -5.99 6.95 16.35
C ARG A 94 -7.24 7.14 15.48
N HIS A 95 -7.10 7.74 14.29
CA HIS A 95 -8.23 8.09 13.43
C HIS A 95 -8.65 6.95 12.49
N PHE A 96 -7.71 6.12 12.03
CA PHE A 96 -7.93 5.10 11.01
C PHE A 96 -7.37 3.71 11.40
N PRO A 97 -7.56 3.22 12.64
CA PRO A 97 -6.94 1.98 13.13
C PRO A 97 -7.35 0.71 12.36
N GLN A 98 -8.51 0.74 11.72
CA GLN A 98 -9.09 -0.36 10.94
C GLN A 98 -8.70 -0.34 9.46
N HIS A 99 -8.11 0.77 9.00
CA HIS A 99 -7.71 0.94 7.60
C HIS A 99 -6.23 0.72 7.40
N LEU A 100 -5.41 0.66 8.45
CA LEU A 100 -4.00 0.34 8.35
C LEU A 100 -3.78 -1.16 8.09
N LEU A 101 -2.78 -1.47 7.26
CA LEU A 101 -2.39 -2.84 6.98
C LEU A 101 -1.77 -3.48 8.24
N GLU A 102 -2.45 -4.45 8.83
CA GLU A 102 -2.06 -5.09 10.08
C GLU A 102 -1.25 -6.37 9.84
N ILE A 103 -0.06 -6.46 10.45
CA ILE A 103 0.78 -7.68 10.46
C ILE A 103 0.30 -8.65 11.53
N GLN A 104 0.00 -8.13 12.72
CA GLN A 104 -0.34 -8.92 13.89
C GLN A 104 -1.36 -8.17 14.74
N SER A 105 -2.36 -8.90 15.25
CA SER A 105 -3.45 -8.31 16.02
C SER A 105 -3.10 -8.06 17.48
N MET A 106 -2.28 -8.91 18.10
CA MET A 106 -1.94 -8.83 19.54
C MET A 106 -0.46 -9.19 19.80
N PRO A 107 0.39 -8.23 20.23
CA PRO A 107 0.12 -6.79 20.23
C PRO A 107 -0.14 -6.28 18.81
N LYS A 108 -0.91 -5.19 18.70
CA LYS A 108 -1.27 -4.61 17.41
C LYS A 108 -0.02 -4.07 16.71
N LEU A 109 0.35 -4.67 15.58
CA LEU A 109 1.50 -4.30 14.78
C LEU A 109 1.06 -4.01 13.35
N PHE A 110 1.39 -2.82 12.86
CA PHE A 110 1.09 -2.41 11.49
C PHE A 110 2.30 -2.58 10.59
N ALA A 111 2.04 -2.92 9.33
CA ALA A 111 3.04 -2.96 8.29
C ALA A 111 3.52 -1.54 7.97
N LEU A 112 4.81 -1.42 7.67
CA LEU A 112 5.40 -0.20 7.11
C LEU A 112 6.63 -0.56 6.28
N ILE A 113 6.97 0.31 5.34
CA ILE A 113 8.22 0.27 4.59
C ILE A 113 9.05 1.48 5.00
N GLN A 114 10.23 1.23 5.57
CA GLN A 114 11.15 2.30 5.94
C GLN A 114 11.88 2.83 4.72
N LYS A 115 12.25 4.11 4.76
CA LYS A 115 13.14 4.69 3.77
C LYS A 115 14.52 4.04 3.89
N ARG A 116 15.01 3.52 2.77
CA ARG A 116 16.35 2.92 2.63
C ARG A 116 16.95 3.39 1.31
N SER A 117 18.18 3.90 1.33
CA SER A 117 18.89 4.30 0.11
C SER A 117 19.01 3.14 -0.88
N VAL A 118 19.14 1.92 -0.35
CA VAL A 118 19.25 0.70 -1.17
C VAL A 118 18.03 0.47 -2.06
N ILE A 119 16.83 0.85 -1.63
CA ILE A 119 15.63 0.74 -2.48
C ILE A 119 15.75 1.69 -3.67
N ALA A 120 16.17 2.93 -3.44
CA ALA A 120 16.39 3.91 -4.50
C ALA A 120 17.52 3.49 -5.45
N GLU A 121 18.61 2.91 -4.92
CA GLU A 121 19.68 2.34 -5.74
C GLU A 121 19.17 1.19 -6.62
N ALA A 122 18.36 0.28 -6.06
CA ALA A 122 17.75 -0.84 -6.78
C ALA A 122 16.83 -0.34 -7.91
N GLN A 123 16.02 0.68 -7.62
CA GLN A 123 15.18 1.34 -8.63
C GLN A 123 16.01 1.96 -9.75
N ALA A 124 17.09 2.68 -9.41
CA ALA A 124 17.97 3.32 -10.39
C ALA A 124 18.71 2.31 -11.27
N SER A 125 19.04 1.13 -10.75
CA SER A 125 19.72 0.06 -11.49
C SER A 125 18.77 -0.95 -12.14
N GLY A 126 17.45 -0.82 -11.96
CA GLY A 126 16.46 -1.79 -12.44
C GLY A 126 16.60 -3.17 -11.78
N GLN A 127 17.16 -3.24 -10.57
CA GLN A 127 17.40 -4.48 -9.85
C GLN A 127 16.34 -4.72 -8.79
N PHE A 128 16.08 -6.00 -8.51
CA PHE A 128 15.34 -6.40 -7.33
C PHE A 128 16.26 -6.34 -6.10
N VAL A 129 15.78 -5.74 -5.00
CA VAL A 129 16.56 -5.57 -3.77
C VAL A 129 17.13 -6.90 -3.26
N ALA A 130 16.38 -8.01 -3.38
CA ALA A 130 16.86 -9.32 -2.90
C ALA A 130 18.05 -9.87 -3.70
N ASP A 131 18.22 -9.46 -4.96
CA ASP A 131 19.27 -9.95 -5.86
C ASP A 131 20.57 -9.14 -5.74
N MET A 132 20.53 -7.98 -5.08
CA MET A 132 21.68 -7.12 -4.90
C MET A 132 22.71 -7.75 -3.94
N ARG A 133 23.96 -7.87 -4.39
CA ARG A 133 25.06 -8.51 -3.63
C ARG A 133 25.69 -7.56 -2.60
N LYS A 134 24.91 -7.06 -1.64
CA LYS A 134 25.41 -6.22 -0.53
C LYS A 134 24.63 -6.43 0.76
N THR A 135 25.30 -6.23 1.90
CA THR A 135 24.69 -6.42 3.24
C THR A 135 23.45 -5.56 3.46
N ALA A 136 23.53 -4.27 3.10
CA ALA A 136 22.40 -3.35 3.25
C ALA A 136 21.15 -3.77 2.45
N ALA A 137 21.31 -4.47 1.34
CA ALA A 137 20.19 -5.01 0.56
C ALA A 137 19.56 -6.23 1.23
N ARG A 138 20.38 -7.13 1.78
CA ARG A 138 19.89 -8.27 2.57
C ARG A 138 19.12 -7.81 3.81
N ASP A 139 19.61 -6.80 4.51
CA ASP A 139 18.94 -6.25 5.69
C ASP A 139 17.63 -5.55 5.31
N THR A 140 17.65 -4.73 4.26
CA THR A 140 16.44 -4.11 3.70
C THR A 140 15.41 -5.16 3.27
N TRP A 141 15.85 -6.26 2.64
CA TRP A 141 14.95 -7.35 2.24
C TRP A 141 14.32 -8.06 3.45
N ARG A 142 15.07 -8.29 4.53
CA ARG A 142 14.54 -8.86 5.77
C ARG A 142 13.43 -7.99 6.39
N GLU A 143 13.51 -6.67 6.24
CA GLU A 143 12.50 -5.74 6.70
C GLU A 143 11.24 -5.74 5.81
N ILE A 144 11.40 -5.77 4.49
CA ILE A 144 10.30 -5.61 3.53
C ILE A 144 9.56 -6.95 3.26
N LYS A 145 10.29 -8.07 3.24
CA LYS A 145 9.73 -9.38 2.89
C LYS A 145 8.49 -9.74 3.72
N PRO A 146 8.45 -9.57 5.06
CA PRO A 146 7.25 -9.89 5.84
C PRO A 146 6.01 -9.09 5.43
N VAL A 147 6.18 -7.84 4.99
CA VAL A 147 5.09 -6.98 4.48
C VAL A 147 4.59 -7.50 3.14
N LEU A 148 5.49 -7.86 2.22
CA LEU A 148 5.12 -8.44 0.93
C LEU A 148 4.46 -9.81 1.08
N ASP A 149 4.97 -10.66 1.99
CA ASP A 149 4.35 -11.94 2.30
C ASP A 149 2.93 -11.76 2.87
N LEU A 150 2.69 -10.71 3.66
CA LEU A 150 1.35 -10.38 4.16
C LEU A 150 0.42 -9.97 3.02
N ILE A 151 0.88 -9.12 2.10
CA ILE A 151 0.10 -8.71 0.91
C ILE A 151 -0.24 -9.95 0.09
N ALA A 152 0.74 -10.80 -0.23
CA ALA A 152 0.53 -12.05 -0.97
C ALA A 152 -0.51 -12.96 -0.29
N ARG A 153 -0.41 -13.17 1.03
CA ARG A 153 -1.39 -13.95 1.79
C ARG A 153 -2.80 -13.36 1.73
N LYS A 154 -2.94 -12.03 1.74
CA LYS A 154 -4.23 -11.36 1.64
C LYS A 154 -4.85 -11.48 0.24
N LEU A 155 -4.02 -11.47 -0.81
CA LEU A 155 -4.47 -11.74 -2.17
C LEU A 155 -4.97 -13.19 -2.33
N SER A 156 -4.30 -14.17 -1.72
CA SER A 156 -4.67 -15.59 -1.86
C SER A 156 -5.84 -16.04 -0.98
N LYS A 157 -6.21 -15.29 0.06
CA LYS A 157 -7.28 -15.68 1.00
C LYS A 157 -8.70 -15.38 0.49
N GLU A 158 -8.82 -14.71 -0.65
CA GLU A 158 -10.10 -14.33 -1.27
C GLU A 158 -10.28 -14.95 -2.67
N ALA A 159 -9.42 -15.91 -3.04
CA ALA A 159 -9.51 -16.72 -4.26
C ALA A 159 -10.27 -18.04 -4.04
#